data_AF-A0A958AKA5-F1
#
_entry.id   AF-A0A958AKA5-F1
#
_cell.length_a   1.000
_cell.length_b   1.000
_cell.length_c   1.000
_cell.angle_alpha   90.00
_cell.angle_beta   90.00
_cell.angle_gamma   90.00
#
_symmetry.space_group_name_H-M   'P 1'
#
loop_
_entity.id
_entity.type
_entity.pdbx_description
1 polymer ?
#
loop_
_entity_poly.entity_id
_entity_poly.type
_entity_poly.pdbx_seq_one_letter_code
_entity_poly.pdbx_strand_id
1 'polypeptide(L)'
;MTLQRTSSIQSAPPSGRNRPFGLKALIALLLIQGLLSIAVVIALFVTDLPIFNTQTASPDDQVVNLISYVILGAARFIIAVGLWRLHRWAWLWMMLQLAGSMAIDIQTYYAGQPLYASMILNVIVVFYLNQHEVQALFATAKEVEAP
;
A
#
# COMPACT_ATOMS: atom_id res chain seq x y z
N MET A 1 34.84 13.76 49.97
CA MET A 1 34.16 12.46 49.78
C MET A 1 33.17 12.64 48.63
N THR A 2 33.61 12.47 47.38
CA THR A 2 33.33 11.29 46.50
C THR A 2 31.81 11.09 46.28
N LEU A 3 31.20 11.20 45.09
CA LEU A 3 31.61 10.72 43.76
C LEU A 3 30.94 11.52 42.62
N GLN A 4 31.74 11.93 41.63
CA GLN A 4 31.28 12.09 40.24
C GLN A 4 30.93 10.70 39.69
N ARG A 5 29.71 10.52 39.20
CA ARG A 5 29.36 9.38 38.34
C ARG A 5 29.02 9.92 36.95
N THR A 6 30.06 10.23 36.19
CA THR A 6 29.98 10.43 34.74
C THR A 6 29.70 9.08 34.08
N SER A 7 28.42 8.73 33.98
CA SER A 7 27.97 7.63 33.15
C SER A 7 28.03 8.05 31.69
N SER A 8 29.21 7.92 31.09
CA SER A 8 29.37 7.92 29.64
C SER A 8 28.64 6.70 29.09
N ILE A 9 27.35 6.86 28.76
CA ILE A 9 26.65 5.90 27.92
C ILE A 9 27.25 6.07 26.53
N GLN A 10 28.28 5.27 26.28
CA GLN A 10 28.83 5.05 24.96
C GLN A 10 27.73 4.38 24.14
N SER A 11 26.93 5.19 23.44
CA SER A 11 25.97 4.71 22.45
C SER A 11 26.76 4.02 21.35
N ALA A 12 26.76 2.68 21.37
CA ALA A 12 27.30 1.86 20.30
C ALA A 12 26.74 2.34 18.96
N PRO A 13 27.54 2.39 17.89
CA PRO A 13 27.05 2.76 16.57
C PRO A 13 25.90 1.80 16.18
N PRO A 14 24.73 2.29 15.76
CA PRO A 14 23.61 1.43 15.42
C PRO A 14 24.04 0.50 14.28
N SER A 15 24.20 -0.78 14.61
CA SER A 15 24.56 -1.85 13.70
C SER A 15 23.42 -2.11 12.72
N GLY A 16 23.68 -1.91 11.42
CA GLY A 16 22.89 -2.44 10.32
C GLY A 16 21.49 -1.85 10.19
N ARG A 17 21.34 -0.89 9.27
CA ARG A 17 20.06 -0.27 8.86
C ARG A 17 19.19 -1.27 8.08
N ASN A 18 18.83 -2.38 8.70
CA ASN A 18 17.87 -3.33 8.13
C ASN A 18 16.54 -2.60 8.01
N ARG A 19 16.03 -2.50 6.78
CA ARG A 19 14.71 -1.91 6.53
C ARG A 19 13.68 -2.62 7.42
N PRO A 20 12.85 -1.87 8.17
CA PRO A 20 11.92 -2.44 9.13
C PRO A 20 11.00 -3.42 8.42
N PHE A 21 10.60 -4.45 9.15
CA PHE A 21 9.78 -5.52 8.64
C PHE A 21 8.48 -4.98 8.02
N GLY A 22 7.87 -3.98 8.66
CA GLY A 22 6.65 -3.33 8.16
C GLY A 22 6.78 -2.75 6.76
N LEU A 23 7.90 -2.10 6.42
CA LEU A 23 8.12 -1.57 5.06
C LEU A 23 8.22 -2.70 4.03
N LYS A 24 8.94 -3.79 4.35
CA LYS A 24 9.04 -4.95 3.45
C LYS A 24 7.68 -5.61 3.24
N ALA A 25 6.89 -5.75 4.31
CA ALA A 25 5.54 -6.27 4.24
C ALA A 25 4.62 -5.39 3.38
N LEU A 26 4.68 -4.06 3.52
CA LEU A 26 3.90 -3.13 2.70
C LEU A 26 4.25 -3.24 1.21
N ILE A 27 5.53 -3.31 0.88
CA ILE A 27 5.98 -3.46 -0.50
C ILE A 27 5.51 -4.81 -1.07
N ALA A 28 5.65 -5.90 -0.32
CA ALA A 28 5.15 -7.21 -0.74
C ALA A 28 3.63 -7.18 -0.95
N LEU A 29 2.87 -6.57 -0.05
CA LEU A 29 1.41 -6.41 -0.16
C LEU A 29 1.02 -5.59 -1.39
N LEU A 30 1.70 -4.48 -1.66
CA LEU A 30 1.47 -3.65 -2.86
C LEU A 30 1.72 -4.44 -4.14
N LEU A 31 2.79 -5.24 -4.18
CA LEU A 31 3.09 -6.09 -5.32
C LEU A 31 2.04 -7.19 -5.50
N ILE A 32 1.60 -7.83 -4.42
CA ILE A 32 0.51 -8.82 -4.46
C ILE A 32 -0.78 -8.17 -4.96
N GLN A 33 -1.16 -6.99 -4.47
CA GLN A 33 -2.33 -6.26 -4.97
C GLN A 33 -2.20 -5.89 -6.45
N GLY A 34 -1.02 -5.43 -6.88
CA GLY A 34 -0.73 -5.15 -8.29
C GLY A 34 -0.89 -6.40 -9.15
N LEU A 35 -0.35 -7.53 -8.71
CA LEU A 35 -0.48 -8.80 -9.41
C LEU A 35 -1.93 -9.29 -9.46
N LEU A 36 -2.67 -9.18 -8.36
CA LEU A 36 -4.10 -9.51 -8.30
C LEU A 36 -4.91 -8.63 -9.25
N SER A 37 -4.59 -7.34 -9.36
CA SER A 37 -5.27 -6.47 -10.32
C SER A 37 -5.03 -6.89 -11.77
N ILE A 38 -3.83 -7.35 -12.11
CA ILE A 38 -3.52 -7.91 -13.44
C ILE A 38 -4.27 -9.23 -13.64
N ALA A 39 -4.30 -10.11 -12.63
CA ALA A 39 -5.01 -11.38 -12.69
C ALA A 39 -6.52 -11.18 -12.90
N VAL A 40 -7.11 -10.18 -12.24
CA VAL A 40 -8.51 -9.78 -12.50
C VAL A 40 -8.67 -9.35 -13.94
N VAL A 41 -7.82 -8.46 -14.46
CA VAL A 41 -7.88 -8.03 -15.87
C VAL A 41 -7.82 -9.23 -16.82
N ILE A 42 -6.89 -10.16 -16.62
CA ILE A 42 -6.78 -11.38 -17.43
C ILE A 42 -8.07 -12.21 -17.33
N ALA A 43 -8.60 -12.38 -16.13
CA ALA A 43 -9.85 -13.11 -15.92
C ALA A 43 -11.02 -12.45 -16.67
N LEU A 44 -11.10 -11.12 -16.74
CA LEU A 44 -12.11 -10.42 -17.55
C LEU A 44 -12.08 -10.82 -19.03
N PHE A 45 -10.89 -11.09 -19.58
CA PHE A 45 -10.73 -11.45 -20.99
C PHE A 45 -10.88 -12.95 -21.27
N VAL A 46 -10.56 -13.79 -20.30
CA VAL A 46 -10.51 -15.25 -20.49
C VAL A 46 -11.77 -15.94 -19.98
N THR A 47 -12.47 -15.33 -19.04
CA THR A 47 -13.58 -15.97 -18.33
C THR A 47 -14.80 -15.05 -18.30
N ASP A 48 -15.97 -15.59 -18.71
CA ASP A 48 -17.28 -14.94 -18.54
C ASP A 48 -17.73 -14.93 -17.06
N LEU A 49 -16.86 -14.51 -16.15
CA LEU A 49 -17.14 -14.56 -14.72
C LEU A 49 -18.29 -13.62 -14.37
N PRO A 50 -19.40 -14.10 -13.79
CA PRO A 50 -20.61 -13.30 -13.51
C PRO A 50 -20.38 -12.09 -12.59
N ILE A 51 -19.36 -12.17 -11.73
CA ILE A 51 -18.94 -11.12 -10.79
C ILE A 51 -18.32 -9.89 -11.50
N PHE A 52 -17.88 -10.05 -12.74
CA PHE A 52 -17.35 -8.96 -13.56
C PHE A 52 -18.07 -8.80 -14.90
N ASN A 53 -18.82 -9.80 -15.32
CA ASN A 53 -19.72 -9.75 -16.44
C ASN A 53 -20.99 -9.03 -15.99
N THR A 54 -20.90 -7.70 -15.84
CA THR A 54 -22.08 -6.86 -15.87
C THR A 54 -22.65 -6.96 -17.28
N GLN A 55 -23.53 -7.93 -17.52
CA GLN A 55 -24.26 -8.11 -18.78
C GLN A 55 -25.05 -6.84 -19.20
N THR A 56 -25.14 -5.86 -18.30
CA THR A 56 -25.77 -4.55 -18.51
C THR A 56 -24.78 -3.42 -18.83
N ALA A 57 -23.47 -3.66 -18.78
CA ALA A 57 -22.46 -2.65 -19.08
C ALA A 57 -22.28 -2.49 -20.58
N SER A 58 -22.28 -1.25 -21.03
CA SER A 58 -21.97 -0.92 -22.42
C SER A 58 -20.52 -1.32 -22.75
N PRO A 59 -20.17 -1.55 -24.02
CA PRO A 59 -18.78 -1.77 -24.43
C PRO A 59 -17.83 -0.67 -23.93
N ASP A 60 -18.32 0.57 -23.84
CA ASP A 60 -17.55 1.72 -23.35
C ASP A 60 -17.21 1.56 -21.85
N ASP A 61 -18.14 1.07 -21.03
CA ASP A 61 -17.93 0.82 -19.60
C ASP A 61 -16.87 -0.25 -19.35
N GLN A 62 -16.81 -1.28 -20.21
CA GLN A 62 -15.79 -2.34 -20.12
C GLN A 62 -14.39 -1.79 -20.39
N VAL A 63 -14.24 -0.93 -21.40
CA VAL A 63 -12.97 -0.28 -21.72
C VAL A 63 -12.54 0.66 -20.58
N VAL A 64 -13.46 1.44 -20.02
CA VAL A 64 -13.17 2.32 -18.88
C VAL A 64 -12.72 1.52 -17.65
N ASN A 65 -13.39 0.42 -17.34
CA ASN A 65 -13.01 -0.47 -16.23
C ASN A 65 -11.61 -1.06 -16.44
N LEU A 66 -11.33 -1.56 -17.65
CA LEU A 66 -10.03 -2.10 -18.01
C LEU A 66 -8.92 -1.06 -17.82
N ILE A 67 -9.09 0.13 -18.40
CA ILE A 67 -8.13 1.23 -18.28
C ILE A 67 -7.91 1.58 -16.80
N SER A 68 -8.98 1.62 -16.01
CA SER A 68 -8.91 1.91 -14.58
C SER A 68 -8.07 0.87 -13.83
N TYR A 69 -8.27 -0.43 -14.08
CA TYR A 69 -7.46 -1.48 -13.46
C TYR A 69 -5.98 -1.39 -13.85
N VAL A 70 -5.69 -1.11 -15.12
CA VAL A 70 -4.31 -0.95 -15.61
C VAL A 70 -3.63 0.25 -14.95
N ILE A 71 -4.30 1.40 -14.89
CA ILE A 71 -3.79 2.61 -14.25
C ILE A 71 -3.54 2.38 -12.76
N LEU A 72 -4.51 1.77 -12.05
CA LEU A 72 -4.38 1.48 -10.62
C LEU A 72 -3.26 0.46 -10.35
N GLY A 73 -3.13 -0.57 -11.19
CA GLY A 73 -2.03 -1.53 -11.13
C GLY A 73 -0.68 -0.82 -11.28
N ALA A 74 -0.51 -0.03 -12.33
CA ALA A 74 0.70 0.74 -12.58
C ALA A 74 1.04 1.70 -11.42
N ALA A 75 0.03 2.39 -10.87
CA ALA A 75 0.19 3.27 -9.72
C ALA A 75 0.74 2.52 -8.49
N ARG A 76 0.24 1.30 -8.20
CA ARG A 76 0.76 0.46 -7.10
C ARG A 76 2.24 0.14 -7.29
N PHE A 77 2.67 -0.19 -8.50
CA PHE A 77 4.08 -0.46 -8.78
C PHE A 77 4.94 0.80 -8.59
N ILE A 78 4.48 1.95 -9.08
CA ILE A 78 5.17 3.25 -8.90
C ILE A 78 5.31 3.59 -7.41
N ILE A 79 4.23 3.42 -6.64
CA ILE A 79 4.22 3.63 -5.19
C ILE A 79 5.16 2.64 -4.48
N ALA A 80 5.16 1.36 -4.86
CA ALA A 80 6.05 0.35 -4.30
C ALA A 80 7.53 0.69 -4.55
N VAL A 81 7.89 1.14 -5.75
CA VAL A 81 9.25 1.62 -6.07
C VAL A 81 9.58 2.88 -5.26
N GLY A 82 8.64 3.80 -5.12
CA GLY A 82 8.79 5.01 -4.32
C GLY A 82 9.05 4.71 -2.84
N LEU A 83 8.29 3.77 -2.26
CA LEU A 83 8.47 3.28 -0.89
C LEU A 83 9.79 2.52 -0.73
N TRP A 84 10.20 1.74 -1.74
CA TRP A 84 11.51 1.07 -1.74
C TRP A 84 12.68 2.07 -1.68
N ARG A 85 12.49 3.26 -2.25
CA ARG A 85 13.43 4.39 -2.19
C ARG A 85 13.19 5.33 -0.99
N LEU A 86 12.25 5.00 -0.10
CA LEU A 86 11.88 5.81 1.06
C LEU A 86 11.40 7.23 0.71
N HIS A 87 10.83 7.41 -0.48
CA HIS A 87 10.27 8.71 -0.86
C HIS A 87 8.98 9.01 -0.09
N ARG A 88 8.87 10.22 0.46
CA ARG A 88 7.69 10.64 1.23
C ARG A 88 6.43 10.76 0.38
N TRP A 89 6.56 11.20 -0.88
CA TRP A 89 5.41 11.29 -1.78
C TRP A 89 4.76 9.92 -1.94
N ALA A 90 5.53 8.85 -2.07
CA ALA A 90 5.01 7.49 -2.23
C ALA A 90 4.20 7.03 -1.01
N TRP A 91 4.61 7.41 0.19
CA TRP A 91 3.85 7.14 1.41
C TRP A 91 2.51 7.87 1.45
N LEU A 92 2.46 9.15 1.03
CA LEU A 92 1.21 9.90 0.91
C LEU A 92 0.27 9.29 -0.13
N TRP A 93 0.80 8.90 -1.29
CA TRP A 93 0.01 8.23 -2.33
C TRP A 93 -0.50 6.87 -1.87
N MET A 94 0.30 6.12 -1.09
CA MET A 94 -0.14 4.87 -0.49
C MET A 94 -1.31 5.08 0.49
N MET A 95 -1.20 6.08 1.37
CA MET A 95 -2.28 6.47 2.29
C MET A 95 -3.57 6.80 1.52
N LEU A 96 -3.44 7.63 0.48
CA LEU A 96 -4.59 8.09 -0.32
C LEU A 96 -5.22 6.94 -1.10
N GLN A 97 -4.41 6.09 -1.73
CA GLN A 97 -4.88 4.94 -2.46
C GLN A 97 -5.61 3.95 -1.55
N LEU A 98 -5.10 3.71 -0.35
CA LEU A 98 -5.71 2.81 0.63
C LEU A 98 -7.07 3.34 1.09
N ALA A 99 -7.17 4.63 1.39
CA ALA A 99 -8.44 5.27 1.74
C ALA A 99 -9.47 5.15 0.61
N GLY A 100 -9.08 5.42 -0.63
CA GLY A 100 -9.94 5.26 -1.80
C GLY A 100 -10.40 3.81 -2.02
N SER A 101 -9.48 2.84 -1.85
CA SER A 101 -9.80 1.42 -2.01
C SER A 101 -10.80 0.93 -0.97
N MET A 102 -10.64 1.35 0.30
CA MET A 102 -11.61 1.01 1.35
C MET A 102 -12.98 1.66 1.10
N ALA A 103 -13.03 2.90 0.61
CA ALA A 103 -14.29 3.55 0.27
C ALA A 103 -15.05 2.77 -0.83
N ILE A 104 -14.33 2.31 -1.86
CA ILE A 104 -14.90 1.47 -2.93
C ILE A 104 -15.38 0.13 -2.36
N ASP A 105 -14.59 -0.53 -1.51
CA ASP A 105 -14.99 -1.79 -0.89
C ASP A 105 -16.29 -1.65 -0.09
N ILE A 106 -16.42 -0.58 0.69
CA ILE A 106 -17.63 -0.26 1.47
C ILE A 106 -18.82 -0.02 0.54
N GLN A 107 -18.64 0.77 -0.51
CA GLN A 107 -19.70 1.02 -1.50
C GLN A 107 -20.16 -0.30 -2.16
N THR A 108 -19.22 -1.15 -2.54
CA THR A 108 -19.51 -2.44 -3.19
C THR A 108 -20.20 -3.41 -2.22
N TYR A 109 -19.83 -3.38 -0.93
CA TYR A 109 -20.52 -4.13 0.12
C TYR A 109 -22.01 -3.74 0.20
N TYR A 110 -22.33 -2.44 0.23
CA TYR A 110 -23.72 -1.98 0.24
C TYR A 110 -24.46 -2.23 -1.07
N ALA A 111 -23.75 -2.36 -2.20
CA ALA A 111 -24.34 -2.77 -3.48
C ALA A 111 -24.63 -4.28 -3.58
N GLY A 112 -24.37 -5.06 -2.53
CA GLY A 112 -24.64 -6.50 -2.49
C GLY A 112 -23.59 -7.36 -3.20
N GLN A 113 -22.44 -6.79 -3.58
CA GLN A 113 -21.33 -7.49 -4.24
C GLN A 113 -20.03 -7.41 -3.41
N PRO A 114 -20.03 -7.84 -2.14
CA PRO A 114 -18.91 -7.59 -1.24
C PRO A 114 -17.63 -8.30 -1.68
N LEU A 115 -16.54 -7.53 -1.81
CA LEU A 115 -15.20 -8.03 -2.11
C LEU A 115 -14.42 -8.29 -0.81
N TYR A 116 -14.84 -9.29 -0.03
CA TYR A 116 -14.27 -9.57 1.30
C TYR A 116 -12.75 -9.76 1.29
N ALA A 117 -12.20 -10.38 0.24
CA ALA A 117 -10.76 -10.56 0.10
C ALA A 117 -10.02 -9.22 -0.02
N SER A 118 -10.55 -8.27 -0.80
CA SER A 118 -10.03 -6.90 -0.92
C SER A 118 -10.08 -6.19 0.42
N MET A 119 -11.23 -6.27 1.11
CA MET A 119 -11.44 -5.64 2.42
C MET A 119 -10.43 -6.10 3.47
N ILE A 120 -10.25 -7.42 3.62
CA ILE A 120 -9.30 -7.99 4.58
C ILE A 120 -7.88 -7.53 4.26
N LEU A 121 -7.51 -7.55 2.98
CA LEU A 121 -6.18 -7.14 2.54
C LEU A 121 -5.96 -5.64 2.82
N ASN A 122 -6.96 -4.79 2.56
CA ASN A 122 -6.90 -3.36 2.89
C ASN A 122 -6.75 -3.13 4.39
N VAL A 123 -7.47 -3.86 5.24
CA VAL A 123 -7.30 -3.80 6.71
C VAL A 123 -5.87 -4.18 7.11
N ILE A 124 -5.32 -5.26 6.58
CA ILE A 124 -3.92 -5.68 6.84
C ILE A 124 -2.95 -4.55 6.46
N VAL A 125 -3.14 -3.94 5.29
CA VAL A 125 -2.30 -2.84 4.82
C VAL A 125 -2.40 -1.63 5.75
N VAL A 126 -3.60 -1.26 6.21
CA VAL A 126 -3.77 -0.17 7.20
C VAL A 126 -2.96 -0.46 8.47
N PHE A 127 -3.06 -1.68 9.01
CA PHE A 127 -2.31 -2.05 10.21
C PHE A 127 -0.81 -1.91 10.03
N TYR A 128 -0.26 -2.40 8.91
CA TYR A 128 1.17 -2.26 8.63
C TYR A 128 1.59 -0.81 8.38
N LEU A 129 0.75 -0.02 7.71
CA LEU A 129 1.03 1.39 7.42
C LEU A 129 1.02 2.24 8.69
N ASN A 130 0.19 1.86 9.67
CA ASN A 130 0.06 2.54 10.95
C ASN A 130 1.08 2.06 12.01
N GLN A 131 2.00 1.16 11.67
CA GLN A 131 3.07 0.77 12.59
C GLN A 131 4.03 1.95 12.83
N HIS A 132 4.37 2.18 14.10
CA HIS A 132 5.27 3.27 14.51
C HIS A 132 6.62 3.24 13.78
N GLU A 133 7.19 2.05 13.55
CA GLU A 133 8.45 1.88 12.82
C GLU A 133 8.39 2.43 11.38
N VAL A 134 7.25 2.23 10.71
CA VAL A 134 7.05 2.69 9.34
C VAL A 134 6.87 4.21 9.34
N GLN A 135 6.05 4.74 10.24
CA GLN A 135 5.85 6.18 10.37
C GLN A 135 7.15 6.92 10.70
N ALA A 136 7.95 6.37 11.61
CA ALA A 136 9.23 6.93 12.02
C ALA A 136 10.19 7.08 10.83
N LEU A 137 10.24 6.11 9.90
CA LEU A 137 11.10 6.22 8.72
C LEU A 137 10.77 7.43 7.84
N PHE A 138 9.49 7.67 7.58
CA PHE A 138 9.05 8.78 6.74
C PHE A 138 9.08 10.12 7.49
N ALA A 139 8.93 10.09 8.81
CA ALA A 139 9.08 11.24 9.70
C ALA A 139 10.54 11.68 9.87
N THR A 140 11.52 10.77 9.87
CA THR A 140 12.95 11.12 9.91
C THR A 140 13.45 11.61 8.55
N ALA A 141 12.97 11.01 7.45
CA ALA A 141 13.22 11.56 6.11
C ALA A 141 12.81 13.04 6.07
N LYS A 142 11.66 13.37 6.71
CA LYS A 142 11.27 14.63 7.40
C LYS A 142 12.28 15.78 7.50
N GLU A 143 13.16 15.57 8.46
CA GLU A 143 14.05 16.58 9.03
C GLU A 143 15.30 16.77 8.17
N VAL A 144 15.73 15.73 7.45
CA VAL A 144 16.95 15.77 6.62
C VAL A 144 16.76 16.63 5.36
N GLU A 145 15.53 16.82 4.91
CA GLU A 145 15.17 17.56 3.69
C GLU A 145 14.71 19.01 3.97
N ALA A 146 14.71 19.43 5.24
CA ALA A 146 14.47 20.82 5.63
C ALA A 146 15.82 21.57 5.68
N PRO A 147 15.99 22.67 4.91
CA PRO A 147 17.22 23.47 4.88
C PRO A 147 17.46 24.27 6.16
#